data_AF-A0A2J6H2K6-F1
#
_entry.id   AF-A0A2J6H2K6-F1
#
_cell.length_a   1.000
_cell.length_b   1.000
_cell.length_c   1.000
_cell.angle_alpha   90.00
_cell.angle_beta   90.00
_cell.angle_gamma   90.00
#
_symmetry.space_group_name_H-M   'P 1'
#
loop_
_entity.id
_entity.type
_entity.pdbx_description
1 polymer ?
#
loop_
_entity_poly.entity_id
_entity_poly.type
_entity_poly.pdbx_seq_one_letter_code
_entity_poly.pdbx_strand_id
1 'polypeptide(L)'
;MQQREQISVFDMFKIGIGPSSSHTLGPWRAAQQFVELLHEKAVLERVVQLKVLLYGSLAKTGKGHGTDIAILLGLSGDDPVTFAVDRIDSKIAEIRGTHRMVLGGTHAISFYTYDDLLFLFTESLPFHPNAVTFQAFLDNETAVSATYYSIGGGFVVKEGEQSQHRAEVDLPFPVDTANELLHWCRKTGLKISEVVMENELAWRSEQETRKGVLDIFRVMQECMYRGCHTSGYLPGGLQVARRAAALNKRLIKGSPYSDYASWVTAMRQTGNGFQNILDWVSCFALAVNEENASFGRVVTAPTNGAAGVIPAVLQYYISFCDGFDEQRIIQFLLTASEIGSIFKKGATISAAMGGCQA
;
A
#
# COMPACT_ATOMS: atom_id res chain seq x y z
N MET A 1 -2.94 -6.71 31.65
CA MET A 1 -3.97 -6.29 30.68
C MET A 1 -3.42 -6.57 29.30
N GLN A 2 -4.14 -7.33 28.47
CA GLN A 2 -3.78 -7.48 27.07
C GLN A 2 -3.99 -6.11 26.40
N GLN A 3 -2.95 -5.55 25.81
CA GLN A 3 -3.00 -4.22 25.21
C GLN A 3 -3.97 -4.24 24.03
N ARG A 4 -4.95 -3.33 24.01
CA ARG A 4 -5.96 -3.26 22.95
C ARG A 4 -5.38 -2.53 21.75
N GLU A 5 -5.31 -3.19 20.59
CA GLU A 5 -4.83 -2.56 19.36
C GLU A 5 -5.84 -1.51 18.88
N GLN A 6 -5.41 -0.27 18.73
CA GLN A 6 -6.25 0.84 18.24
C GLN A 6 -5.95 1.10 16.78
N ILE A 7 -6.99 1.01 15.94
CA ILE A 7 -6.84 0.91 14.49
C ILE A 7 -7.72 1.98 13.85
N SER A 8 -7.09 2.87 13.09
CA SER A 8 -7.76 3.91 12.33
C SER A 8 -8.18 3.39 10.94
N VAL A 9 -9.16 4.04 10.31
CA VAL A 9 -9.50 3.87 8.88
C VAL A 9 -8.25 3.94 8.00
N PHE A 10 -7.28 4.79 8.33
CA PHE A 10 -6.03 4.94 7.57
C PHE A 10 -4.99 3.84 7.85
N ASP A 11 -5.22 2.96 8.83
CA ASP A 11 -4.45 1.73 8.97
C ASP A 11 -4.99 0.60 8.11
N MET A 12 -6.30 0.62 7.87
CA MET A 12 -6.99 -0.34 7.01
C MET A 12 -6.79 -0.01 5.53
N PHE A 13 -6.88 1.28 5.20
CA PHE A 13 -6.71 1.79 3.84
C PHE A 13 -5.47 2.68 3.73
N LYS A 14 -4.41 2.16 3.13
CA LYS A 14 -3.15 2.88 2.92
C LYS A 14 -2.85 3.02 1.46
N ILE A 15 -2.58 4.24 1.03
CA ILE A 15 -2.03 4.51 -0.29
C ILE A 15 -0.59 4.01 -0.31
N GLY A 16 -0.23 3.26 -1.34
CA GLY A 16 1.11 2.76 -1.57
C GLY A 16 1.29 2.28 -3.01
N ILE A 17 2.34 1.49 -3.21
CA ILE A 17 2.70 0.94 -4.51
C ILE A 17 2.65 -0.59 -4.44
N GLY A 18 2.14 -1.19 -5.51
CA GLY A 18 2.14 -2.64 -5.71
C GLY A 18 3.55 -3.21 -5.97
N PRO A 19 3.73 -4.54 -5.97
CA PRO A 19 2.71 -5.58 -5.77
C PRO A 19 2.49 -5.98 -4.31
N SER A 20 3.36 -5.59 -3.37
CA SER A 20 3.35 -6.13 -2.01
C SER A 20 3.57 -5.09 -0.92
N SER A 21 2.69 -5.07 0.08
CA SER A 21 2.86 -4.20 1.24
C SER A 21 4.07 -4.61 2.10
N SER A 22 4.40 -5.91 2.16
CA SER A 22 5.52 -6.42 2.96
C SER A 22 6.85 -6.47 2.21
N HIS A 23 6.83 -6.65 0.89
CA HIS A 23 8.04 -6.81 0.08
C HIS A 23 8.34 -5.60 -0.83
N THR A 24 7.41 -4.64 -0.94
CA THR A 24 7.62 -3.39 -1.70
C THR A 24 7.54 -2.19 -0.77
N LEU A 25 6.37 -1.92 -0.17
CA LEU A 25 6.18 -0.72 0.65
C LEU A 25 7.02 -0.73 1.94
N GLY A 26 7.10 -1.86 2.63
CA GLY A 26 7.94 -2.01 3.83
C GLY A 26 9.42 -1.71 3.55
N PRO A 27 10.09 -2.42 2.62
CA PRO A 27 11.49 -2.15 2.27
C PRO A 27 11.76 -0.72 1.79
N TRP A 28 10.82 -0.11 1.05
CA TRP A 28 10.91 1.30 0.67
C TRP A 28 10.97 2.21 1.90
N ARG A 29 10.06 2.02 2.85
CA ARG A 29 10.03 2.77 4.11
C ARG A 29 11.26 2.51 4.98
N ALA A 30 11.76 1.28 5.01
CA ALA A 30 13.00 0.95 5.72
C ALA A 30 14.19 1.73 5.14
N ALA A 31 14.27 1.84 3.81
CA ALA A 31 15.29 2.64 3.15
C ALA A 31 15.15 4.14 3.47
N GLN A 32 13.93 4.69 3.49
CA GLN A 32 13.69 6.08 3.91
C GLN A 32 14.09 6.33 5.37
N GLN A 33 13.73 5.42 6.28
CA GLN A 33 14.15 5.51 7.69
C GLN A 33 15.66 5.43 7.86
N PHE A 34 16.37 4.67 7.00
CA PHE A 34 17.82 4.63 7.03
C PHE A 34 18.45 5.93 6.52
N VAL A 35 17.89 6.53 5.46
CA VAL A 35 18.32 7.86 4.98
C VAL A 35 18.10 8.92 6.07
N GLU A 36 16.95 8.89 6.75
CA GLU A 36 16.68 9.78 7.88
C GLU A 36 17.69 9.59 9.01
N LEU A 37 18.03 8.35 9.37
CA LEU A 37 19.06 8.05 10.36
C LEU A 37 20.43 8.66 9.99
N LEU A 38 20.79 8.69 8.70
CA LEU A 38 22.02 9.33 8.22
C LEU A 38 21.94 10.87 8.32
N HIS A 39 20.77 11.45 8.08
CA HIS A 39 20.50 12.88 8.29
C HIS A 39 20.57 13.27 9.77
N GLU A 40 19.91 12.54 10.66
CA GLU A 40 19.93 12.77 12.11
C GLU A 40 21.35 12.71 12.69
N LYS A 41 22.18 11.83 12.14
CA LYS A 41 23.61 11.71 12.50
C LYS A 41 24.51 12.75 11.82
N ALA A 42 23.98 13.55 10.90
CA ALA A 42 24.71 14.51 10.07
C ALA A 42 25.89 13.87 9.29
N VAL A 43 25.69 12.67 8.75
CA VAL A 43 26.74 11.91 8.02
C VAL A 43 26.38 11.55 6.58
N LEU A 44 25.19 11.93 6.07
CA LEU A 44 24.75 11.58 4.71
C LEU A 44 25.80 11.96 3.64
N GLU A 45 26.31 13.18 3.69
CA GLU A 45 27.29 13.70 2.72
C GLU A 45 28.67 13.02 2.82
N ARG A 46 28.92 12.30 3.92
CA ARG A 46 30.18 11.59 4.16
C ARG A 46 30.15 10.13 3.72
N VAL A 47 29.00 9.64 3.25
CA VAL A 47 28.84 8.27 2.77
C VAL A 47 29.63 8.10 1.47
N VAL A 48 30.55 7.13 1.45
CA VAL A 48 31.35 6.77 0.27
C VAL A 48 30.90 5.47 -0.37
N GLN A 49 30.32 4.56 0.41
CA GLN A 49 29.78 3.30 -0.07
C GLN A 49 28.54 2.91 0.74
N LEU A 50 27.57 2.30 0.07
CA LEU A 50 26.38 1.74 0.69
C LEU A 50 26.28 0.26 0.35
N LYS A 51 25.99 -0.58 1.35
CA LYS A 51 25.59 -1.98 1.16
C LYS A 51 24.22 -2.24 1.74
N VAL A 52 23.44 -3.04 1.03
CA VAL A 52 22.10 -3.49 1.38
C VAL A 52 22.11 -5.01 1.40
N LEU A 53 21.69 -5.60 2.52
CA LEU A 53 21.65 -7.04 2.71
C LEU A 53 20.21 -7.46 2.98
N LEU A 54 19.65 -8.27 2.09
CA LEU A 54 18.31 -8.82 2.20
C LEU A 54 18.37 -10.24 2.74
N TYR A 55 17.51 -10.56 3.71
CA TYR A 55 17.50 -11.86 4.39
C TYR A 55 16.16 -12.58 4.20
N GLY A 56 16.16 -13.89 4.45
CA GLY A 56 14.97 -14.71 4.62
C GLY A 56 13.99 -14.66 3.44
N SER A 57 12.70 -14.47 3.74
CA SER A 57 11.65 -14.42 2.72
C SER A 57 11.79 -13.19 1.81
N LEU A 58 12.31 -12.09 2.35
CA LEU A 58 12.56 -10.87 1.60
C LEU A 58 13.62 -11.09 0.51
N ALA A 59 14.69 -11.84 0.82
CA ALA A 59 15.66 -12.24 -0.19
C ALA A 59 15.06 -13.20 -1.22
N LYS A 60 14.38 -14.25 -0.78
CA LYS A 60 13.90 -15.34 -1.65
C LYS A 60 12.88 -14.89 -2.69
N THR A 61 11.98 -13.98 -2.31
CA THR A 61 10.88 -13.55 -3.18
C THR A 61 11.00 -12.10 -3.65
N GLY A 62 12.03 -11.37 -3.19
CA GLY A 62 12.11 -9.92 -3.35
C GLY A 62 12.17 -9.46 -4.80
N LYS A 63 12.86 -10.17 -5.69
CA LYS A 63 12.90 -9.81 -7.12
C LYS A 63 11.53 -9.83 -7.78
N GLY A 64 10.71 -10.84 -7.48
CA GLY A 64 9.35 -10.95 -8.01
C GLY A 64 8.40 -9.88 -7.46
N HIS A 65 8.70 -9.35 -6.27
CA HIS A 65 7.93 -8.29 -5.61
C HIS A 65 8.55 -6.89 -5.77
N GLY A 66 9.64 -6.76 -6.54
CA GLY A 66 10.42 -5.53 -6.72
C GLY A 66 10.94 -4.90 -5.43
N THR A 67 11.40 -5.73 -4.49
CA THR A 67 12.10 -5.26 -3.28
C THR A 67 13.36 -4.47 -3.61
N ASP A 68 14.10 -4.90 -4.63
CA ASP A 68 15.26 -4.17 -5.13
C ASP A 68 14.85 -2.78 -5.62
N ILE A 69 13.82 -2.69 -6.46
CA ILE A 69 13.27 -1.43 -6.97
C ILE A 69 12.86 -0.51 -5.81
N ALA A 70 12.08 -1.05 -4.86
CA ALA A 70 11.61 -0.31 -3.70
C ALA A 70 12.74 0.28 -2.86
N ILE A 71 13.81 -0.49 -2.64
CA ILE A 71 14.98 -0.03 -1.89
C ILE A 71 15.72 1.07 -2.65
N LEU A 72 15.94 0.91 -3.96
CA LEU A 72 16.66 1.91 -4.76
C LEU A 72 15.90 3.26 -4.77
N LEU A 73 14.57 3.24 -4.88
CA LEU A 73 13.74 4.44 -4.84
C LEU A 73 13.71 5.06 -3.43
N GLY A 74 13.55 4.24 -2.38
CA GLY A 74 13.56 4.72 -1.00
C GLY A 74 14.89 5.34 -0.58
N LEU A 75 16.02 4.73 -0.97
CA LEU A 75 17.35 5.28 -0.74
C LEU A 75 17.57 6.58 -1.52
N SER A 76 16.93 6.72 -2.69
CA SER A 76 16.98 7.94 -3.50
C SER A 76 16.12 9.09 -2.95
N GLY A 77 15.44 8.90 -1.80
CA GLY A 77 14.56 9.89 -1.19
C GLY A 77 13.18 10.00 -1.83
N ASP A 78 12.81 9.09 -2.73
CA ASP A 78 11.47 9.10 -3.32
C ASP A 78 10.42 8.65 -2.30
N ASP A 79 9.22 9.23 -2.39
CA ASP A 79 8.11 8.88 -1.52
C ASP A 79 7.13 7.90 -2.21
N PRO A 80 6.81 6.74 -1.60
CA PRO A 80 5.99 5.71 -2.23
C PRO A 80 4.52 6.11 -2.42
N VAL A 81 4.05 7.19 -1.78
CA VAL A 81 2.68 7.69 -1.92
C VAL A 81 2.57 8.64 -3.12
N THR A 82 3.63 9.41 -3.39
CA THR A 82 3.62 10.52 -4.36
C THR A 82 4.46 10.26 -5.62
N PHE A 83 5.45 9.36 -5.57
CA PHE A 83 6.35 9.08 -6.70
C PHE A 83 5.62 8.59 -7.94
N ALA A 84 5.88 9.24 -9.09
CA ALA A 84 5.24 8.94 -10.36
C ALA A 84 5.62 7.53 -10.86
N VAL A 85 4.65 6.60 -10.85
CA VAL A 85 4.89 5.17 -11.10
C VAL A 85 5.39 4.86 -12.52
N ASP A 86 5.09 5.73 -13.48
CA ASP A 86 5.60 5.68 -14.86
C ASP A 86 7.10 6.00 -14.96
N ARG A 87 7.70 6.60 -13.92
CA ARG A 87 9.14 6.88 -13.85
C ARG A 87 9.96 5.79 -13.16
N ILE A 88 9.31 4.72 -12.67
CA ILE A 88 10.02 3.63 -11.98
C ILE A 88 11.07 3.01 -12.91
N ASP A 89 10.66 2.56 -14.09
CA ASP A 89 11.55 1.84 -15.00
C ASP A 89 12.74 2.70 -15.47
N SER A 90 12.49 3.97 -15.79
CA SER A 90 13.53 4.89 -16.25
C SER A 90 14.55 5.22 -15.16
N LYS A 91 14.10 5.49 -13.93
CA LYS A 91 14.99 5.77 -12.79
C LYS A 91 15.83 4.55 -12.41
N ILE A 92 15.25 3.35 -12.43
CA ILE A 92 15.99 2.12 -12.14
C ILE A 92 16.99 1.79 -13.24
N ALA A 93 16.63 2.01 -14.51
CA ALA A 93 17.56 1.86 -15.63
C ALA A 93 18.74 2.85 -15.53
N GLU A 94 18.49 4.09 -15.11
CA GLU A 94 19.52 5.10 -14.90
C GLU A 94 20.52 4.69 -13.81
N ILE A 95 20.04 4.28 -12.62
CA ILE A 95 20.90 3.83 -11.52
C ILE A 95 21.77 2.64 -11.97
N ARG A 96 21.16 1.65 -12.64
CA ARG A 96 21.86 0.44 -13.09
C ARG A 96 22.87 0.73 -14.21
N GLY A 97 22.55 1.64 -15.13
CA GLY A 97 23.39 1.96 -16.28
C GLY A 97 24.54 2.91 -15.95
N THR A 98 24.36 3.80 -14.98
CA THR A 98 25.39 4.77 -14.57
C THR A 98 26.27 4.28 -13.42
N HIS A 99 25.83 3.23 -12.71
CA HIS A 99 26.42 2.79 -11.44
C HIS A 99 26.51 3.91 -10.40
N ARG A 100 25.52 4.82 -10.42
CA ARG A 100 25.44 5.96 -9.52
C ARG A 100 24.04 6.05 -8.92
N MET A 101 23.98 6.41 -7.65
CA MET A 101 22.74 6.70 -6.92
C MET A 101 22.85 8.06 -6.25
N VAL A 102 21.77 8.82 -6.24
CA VAL A 102 21.67 10.06 -5.46
C VAL A 102 20.97 9.74 -4.14
N LEU A 103 21.76 9.40 -3.13
CA LEU A 103 21.30 9.05 -1.79
C LEU A 103 20.60 10.24 -1.13
N GLY A 104 19.40 10.00 -0.58
CA GLY A 104 18.54 11.03 0.00
C GLY A 104 18.18 12.16 -0.96
N GLY A 105 18.30 11.93 -2.28
CA GLY A 105 18.04 12.94 -3.31
C GLY A 105 19.08 14.07 -3.40
N THR A 106 20.15 14.03 -2.59
CA THR A 106 21.13 15.12 -2.48
C THR A 106 22.58 14.68 -2.68
N HIS A 107 22.95 13.48 -2.24
CA HIS A 107 24.35 13.04 -2.20
C HIS A 107 24.63 11.92 -3.22
N ALA A 108 25.47 12.19 -4.22
CA ALA A 108 25.77 11.21 -5.26
C ALA A 108 26.87 10.22 -4.82
N ILE A 109 26.56 8.93 -4.84
CA ILE A 109 27.50 7.84 -4.54
C ILE A 109 27.62 6.87 -5.72
N SER A 110 28.76 6.18 -5.80
CA SER A 110 28.88 4.99 -6.65
C SER A 110 28.03 3.87 -6.04
N PHE A 111 27.23 3.20 -6.87
CA PHE A 111 26.36 2.11 -6.43
C PHE A 111 26.23 1.06 -7.53
N TYR A 112 26.82 -0.10 -7.29
CA TYR A 112 26.78 -1.25 -8.20
C TYR A 112 25.72 -2.22 -7.71
N THR A 113 24.52 -2.20 -8.32
CA THR A 113 23.36 -2.96 -7.82
C THR A 113 23.64 -4.45 -7.58
N TYR A 114 24.53 -5.08 -8.35
CA TYR A 114 24.87 -6.49 -8.16
C TYR A 114 25.76 -6.74 -6.94
N ASP A 115 26.68 -5.82 -6.63
CA ASP A 115 27.69 -5.97 -5.57
C ASP A 115 27.25 -5.33 -4.25
N ASP A 116 26.42 -4.29 -4.33
CA ASP A 116 25.99 -3.47 -3.20
C ASP A 116 24.57 -3.81 -2.72
N LEU A 117 23.75 -4.53 -3.51
CA LEU A 117 22.42 -5.02 -3.10
C LEU A 117 22.38 -6.55 -3.11
N LEU A 118 22.67 -7.14 -1.95
CA LEU A 118 22.90 -8.56 -1.77
C LEU A 118 21.63 -9.29 -1.33
N PHE A 119 21.29 -10.36 -2.05
CA PHE A 119 20.21 -11.28 -1.70
C PHE A 119 20.79 -12.51 -0.98
N LEU A 120 20.69 -12.54 0.34
CA LEU A 120 21.23 -13.62 1.18
C LEU A 120 20.19 -14.73 1.33
N PHE A 121 20.05 -15.55 0.27
CA PHE A 121 19.00 -16.57 0.16
C PHE A 121 19.00 -17.64 1.25
N THR A 122 20.16 -17.90 1.86
CA THR A 122 20.38 -18.94 2.88
C THR A 122 20.40 -18.39 4.30
N GLU A 123 20.38 -17.07 4.47
CA GLU A 123 20.49 -16.41 5.77
C GLU A 123 19.14 -15.87 6.23
N SER A 124 18.90 -15.91 7.53
CA SER A 124 17.70 -15.35 8.16
C SER A 124 18.05 -14.77 9.52
N LEU A 125 17.38 -13.68 9.89
CA LEU A 125 17.55 -13.09 11.21
C LEU A 125 16.50 -13.63 12.20
N PRO A 126 16.81 -13.71 13.51
CA PRO A 126 15.95 -14.40 14.49
C PRO A 126 14.58 -13.77 14.71
N PHE A 127 14.44 -12.45 14.55
CA PHE A 127 13.22 -11.73 14.92
C PHE A 127 12.08 -11.93 13.91
N HIS A 128 12.34 -11.73 12.61
CA HIS A 128 11.32 -11.84 11.57
C HIS A 128 11.95 -12.20 10.21
N PRO A 129 11.31 -13.05 9.38
CA PRO A 129 11.88 -13.54 8.12
C PRO A 129 12.00 -12.47 7.02
N ASN A 130 11.28 -11.36 7.13
CA ASN A 130 11.43 -10.22 6.21
C ASN A 130 12.35 -9.18 6.84
N ALA A 131 13.64 -9.27 6.58
CA ALA A 131 14.63 -8.36 7.15
C ALA A 131 15.56 -7.77 6.09
N VAL A 132 15.95 -6.52 6.30
CA VAL A 132 16.95 -5.79 5.51
C VAL A 132 17.93 -5.10 6.45
N THR A 133 19.23 -5.22 6.16
CA THR A 133 20.28 -4.45 6.83
C THR A 133 20.88 -3.47 5.84
N PHE A 134 20.97 -2.21 6.25
CA PHE A 134 21.68 -1.17 5.52
C PHE A 134 23.03 -0.91 6.21
N GLN A 135 24.07 -0.66 5.42
CA GLN A 135 25.41 -0.35 5.87
C GLN A 135 25.96 0.80 5.04
N ALA A 136 26.13 1.97 5.65
CA ALA A 136 26.78 3.12 5.03
C ALA A 136 28.21 3.24 5.56
N PHE A 137 29.18 3.11 4.68
CA PHE A 137 30.60 3.32 4.97
C PHE A 137 30.94 4.78 4.70
N LEU A 138 31.63 5.42 5.65
CA LEU A 138 31.97 6.83 5.62
C LEU A 138 33.43 7.05 5.17
N ASP A 139 33.74 8.27 4.78
CA ASP A 139 35.09 8.73 4.39
C ASP A 139 36.18 8.56 5.47
N ASN A 140 35.81 8.33 6.73
CA ASN A 140 36.71 8.13 7.86
C ASN A 140 36.83 6.67 8.32
N GLU A 141 36.49 5.72 7.43
CA GLU A 141 36.54 4.28 7.68
C GLU A 141 35.57 3.77 8.77
N THR A 142 34.67 4.63 9.26
CA THR A 142 33.58 4.20 10.14
C THR A 142 32.34 3.81 9.33
N ALA A 143 31.43 3.07 9.96
CA ALA A 143 30.18 2.66 9.31
C ALA A 143 28.97 2.93 10.20
N VAL A 144 27.86 3.32 9.57
CA VAL A 144 26.54 3.33 10.19
C VAL A 144 25.76 2.15 9.65
N SER A 145 25.25 1.31 10.54
CA SER A 145 24.43 0.16 10.16
C SER A 145 23.13 0.13 10.96
N ALA A 146 22.05 -0.26 10.29
CA ALA A 146 20.77 -0.50 10.93
C ALA A 146 20.02 -1.61 10.19
N THR A 147 19.33 -2.43 10.97
CA THR A 147 18.51 -3.55 10.50
C THR A 147 17.04 -3.23 10.72
N TYR A 148 16.21 -3.56 9.74
CA TYR A 148 14.78 -3.30 9.74
C TYR A 148 13.99 -4.54 9.34
N TYR A 149 12.82 -4.69 9.93
CA TYR A 149 11.90 -5.79 9.69
C TYR A 149 10.58 -5.30 9.12
N SER A 150 10.17 -5.88 8.00
CA SER A 150 8.87 -5.61 7.37
C SER A 150 7.83 -6.59 7.89
N ILE A 151 7.04 -6.16 8.87
CA ILE A 151 6.12 -7.02 9.66
C ILE A 151 4.69 -7.12 9.08
N GLY A 152 4.43 -6.50 7.92
CA GLY A 152 3.14 -6.56 7.22
C GLY A 152 2.40 -5.22 7.17
N GLY A 153 1.46 -5.07 6.23
CA GLY A 153 0.65 -3.84 6.07
C GLY A 153 1.48 -2.57 5.79
N GLY A 154 2.71 -2.70 5.29
CA GLY A 154 3.65 -1.59 5.08
C GLY A 154 4.31 -1.04 6.35
N PHE A 155 4.20 -1.73 7.49
CA PHE A 155 4.87 -1.35 8.73
C PHE A 155 6.29 -1.90 8.79
N VAL A 156 7.19 -1.11 9.36
CA VAL A 156 8.61 -1.43 9.51
C VAL A 156 9.01 -1.18 10.96
N VAL A 157 9.78 -2.10 11.54
CA VAL A 157 10.36 -1.97 12.88
C VAL A 157 11.88 -2.07 12.76
N LYS A 158 12.61 -1.18 13.42
CA LYS A 158 14.07 -1.22 13.49
C LYS A 158 14.53 -2.16 14.59
N GLU A 159 15.59 -2.94 14.33
CA GLU A 159 16.17 -3.85 15.29
C GLU A 159 16.67 -3.10 16.54
N GLY A 160 16.37 -3.63 17.73
CA GLY A 160 16.71 -3.01 19.01
C GLY A 160 15.76 -1.89 19.44
N GLU A 161 14.87 -1.42 18.58
CA GLU A 161 13.74 -0.58 18.98
C GLU A 161 12.57 -1.49 19.36
N GLN A 162 12.05 -1.35 20.58
CA GLN A 162 10.70 -1.82 20.85
C GLN A 162 9.78 -1.09 19.87
N SER A 163 8.85 -1.83 19.25
CA SER A 163 7.82 -1.25 18.39
C SER A 163 7.35 0.05 19.03
N GLN A 164 7.56 1.19 18.37
CA GLN A 164 7.03 2.46 18.83
C GLN A 164 5.52 2.26 18.91
N HIS A 165 5.04 1.94 20.12
CA HIS A 165 3.63 1.85 20.38
C HIS A 165 3.10 3.23 20.08
N ARG A 166 2.18 3.32 19.11
CA ARG A 166 1.43 4.56 18.93
C ARG A 166 0.93 4.99 20.29
N ALA A 167 1.04 6.29 20.59
CA ALA A 167 0.45 6.83 21.80
C ALA A 167 -1.00 6.33 21.88
N GLU A 168 -1.32 5.63 22.96
CA GLU A 168 -2.69 5.19 23.19
C GLU A 168 -3.56 6.45 23.29
N VAL A 169 -4.62 6.48 22.49
CA VAL A 169 -5.62 7.55 22.53
C VAL A 169 -6.84 7.08 23.28
N ASP A 170 -7.57 7.98 23.92
CA ASP A 170 -8.87 7.63 24.50
C ASP A 170 -9.94 7.64 23.42
N LEU A 171 -10.47 6.47 23.07
CA LEU A 171 -11.52 6.35 22.05
C LEU A 171 -12.90 6.51 22.72
N PRO A 172 -13.76 7.42 22.25
CA PRO A 172 -15.12 7.59 22.79
C PRO A 172 -15.96 6.30 22.74
N PHE A 173 -15.77 5.50 21.69
CA PHE A 173 -16.54 4.27 21.44
C PHE A 173 -15.59 3.11 21.10
N PRO A 174 -14.85 2.57 22.08
CA PRO A 174 -13.88 1.50 21.82
C PRO A 174 -14.62 0.22 21.36
N VAL A 175 -14.15 -0.37 20.26
CA VAL A 175 -14.73 -1.57 19.64
C VAL A 175 -13.64 -2.59 19.37
N ASP A 176 -13.70 -3.74 20.03
CA ASP A 176 -12.86 -4.91 19.75
C ASP A 176 -13.70 -6.07 19.18
N THR A 177 -15.02 -6.09 19.46
CA THR A 177 -15.94 -7.15 19.00
C THR A 177 -17.18 -6.59 18.31
N ALA A 178 -17.82 -7.41 17.47
CA ALA A 178 -19.10 -7.05 16.85
C ALA A 178 -20.20 -6.72 17.87
N ASN A 179 -20.19 -7.34 19.06
CA ASN A 179 -21.16 -7.06 20.11
C ASN A 179 -20.96 -5.66 20.70
N GLU A 180 -19.72 -5.20 20.86
CA GLU A 180 -19.42 -3.84 21.33
C GLU A 180 -19.82 -2.79 20.28
N LEU A 181 -19.56 -3.05 19.00
CA LEU A 181 -20.04 -2.17 17.92
C LEU A 181 -21.56 -2.02 17.95
N LEU A 182 -22.29 -3.14 18.03
CA LEU A 182 -23.75 -3.15 18.13
C LEU A 182 -24.24 -2.45 19.41
N HIS A 183 -23.52 -2.60 20.53
CA HIS A 183 -23.82 -1.90 21.76
C HIS A 183 -23.77 -0.38 21.57
N TRP A 184 -22.68 0.14 20.99
CA TRP A 184 -22.51 1.58 20.77
C TRP A 184 -23.56 2.14 19.80
N CYS A 185 -23.81 1.48 18.67
CA CYS A 185 -24.85 1.90 17.73
C CYS A 185 -26.24 1.95 18.39
N ARG A 186 -26.61 0.94 19.19
CA ARG A 186 -27.91 0.92 19.89
C ARG A 186 -28.00 1.97 20.99
N LYS A 187 -26.91 2.22 21.71
CA LYS A 187 -26.86 3.16 22.83
C LYS A 187 -26.90 4.62 22.38
N THR A 188 -26.24 4.94 21.26
CA THR A 188 -26.09 6.32 20.77
C THR A 188 -27.09 6.67 19.66
N GLY A 189 -27.62 5.68 18.95
CA GLY A 189 -28.40 5.87 17.72
C GLY A 189 -27.55 6.15 16.48
N LEU A 190 -26.21 6.18 16.61
CA LEU A 190 -25.28 6.41 15.52
C LEU A 190 -25.15 5.18 14.62
N LYS A 191 -24.97 5.42 13.31
CA LYS A 191 -24.54 4.41 12.34
C LYS A 191 -23.10 3.99 12.62
N ILE A 192 -22.69 2.83 12.10
CA ILE A 192 -21.32 2.34 12.20
C ILE A 192 -20.31 3.40 11.73
N SER A 193 -20.54 4.01 10.56
CA SER A 193 -19.65 5.06 10.04
C SER A 193 -19.54 6.29 10.94
N GLU A 194 -20.61 6.63 11.67
CA GLU A 194 -20.63 7.78 12.58
C GLU A 194 -19.88 7.43 13.88
N VAL A 195 -20.04 6.21 14.39
CA VAL A 195 -19.20 5.69 15.51
C VAL A 195 -17.71 5.74 15.16
N VAL A 196 -17.35 5.32 13.94
CA VAL A 196 -15.97 5.40 13.46
C VAL A 196 -15.51 6.85 13.37
N MET A 197 -16.32 7.74 12.80
CA MET A 197 -15.97 9.16 12.69
C MET A 197 -15.66 9.78 14.06
N GLU A 198 -16.50 9.50 15.06
CA GLU A 198 -16.30 9.97 16.44
C GLU A 198 -15.02 9.40 17.07
N ASN A 199 -14.70 8.13 16.81
CA ASN A 199 -13.42 7.56 17.23
C ASN A 199 -12.22 8.20 16.54
N GLU A 200 -12.35 8.56 15.26
CA GLU A 200 -11.25 9.21 14.52
C GLU A 200 -10.89 10.59 15.07
N LEU A 201 -11.81 11.25 15.79
CA LEU A 201 -11.57 12.53 16.49
C LEU A 201 -10.46 12.43 17.55
N ALA A 202 -10.17 11.23 18.05
CA ALA A 202 -9.09 11.00 19.00
C ALA A 202 -7.70 11.19 18.36
N TRP A 203 -7.58 11.07 17.03
CA TRP A 203 -6.30 11.25 16.31
C TRP A 203 -6.23 12.55 15.52
N ARG A 204 -7.35 13.03 14.97
CA ARG A 204 -7.37 14.21 14.07
C ARG A 204 -8.78 14.78 13.92
N SER A 205 -8.91 15.97 13.34
CA SER A 205 -10.23 16.60 13.14
C SER A 205 -11.12 15.83 12.16
N GLU A 206 -12.44 16.03 12.26
CA GLU A 206 -13.40 15.47 11.30
C GLU A 206 -13.05 15.85 9.86
N GLN A 207 -12.67 17.11 9.63
CA GLN A 207 -12.30 17.61 8.31
C GLN A 207 -11.09 16.87 7.71
N GLU A 208 -10.06 16.62 8.53
CA GLU A 208 -8.88 15.85 8.11
C GLU A 208 -9.23 14.39 7.80
N THR A 209 -10.08 13.77 8.62
CA THR A 209 -10.56 12.41 8.38
C THR A 209 -11.35 12.32 7.08
N ARG A 210 -12.32 13.22 6.87
CA ARG A 210 -13.11 13.27 5.62
C ARG A 210 -12.22 13.45 4.40
N LYS A 211 -11.28 14.41 4.45
CA LYS A 211 -10.32 14.65 3.37
C LYS A 211 -9.49 13.41 3.06
N GLY A 212 -8.91 12.76 4.08
CA GLY A 212 -8.09 11.57 3.88
C GLY A 212 -8.87 10.38 3.30
N VAL A 213 -10.13 10.18 3.72
CA VAL A 213 -11.01 9.15 3.15
C VAL A 213 -11.33 9.43 1.68
N LEU A 214 -11.51 10.69 1.30
CA LEU A 214 -11.72 11.06 -0.11
C LEU A 214 -10.44 10.97 -0.94
N ASP A 215 -9.28 11.23 -0.36
CA ASP A 215 -7.99 10.98 -1.01
C ASP A 215 -7.78 9.48 -1.28
N ILE A 216 -8.15 8.60 -0.34
CA ILE A 216 -8.20 7.14 -0.55
C ILE A 216 -9.12 6.79 -1.72
N PHE A 217 -10.35 7.32 -1.72
CA PHE A 217 -11.30 7.07 -2.79
C PHE A 217 -10.75 7.53 -4.16
N ARG A 218 -10.13 8.72 -4.22
CA ARG A 218 -9.49 9.22 -5.44
C ARG A 218 -8.42 8.26 -5.96
N VAL A 219 -7.57 7.73 -5.10
CA VAL A 219 -6.52 6.78 -5.54
C VAL A 219 -7.14 5.44 -6.00
N MET A 220 -8.17 4.94 -5.31
CA MET A 220 -8.91 3.75 -5.76
C MET A 220 -9.51 3.96 -7.15
N GLN A 221 -10.09 5.14 -7.39
CA GLN A 221 -10.66 5.57 -8.65
C GLN A 221 -9.61 5.62 -9.77
N GLU A 222 -8.52 6.32 -9.54
CA GLU A 222 -7.41 6.47 -10.49
C GLU A 222 -6.79 5.11 -10.86
N CYS A 223 -6.56 4.25 -9.87
CA CYS A 223 -6.02 2.91 -10.06
C CYS A 223 -6.93 2.06 -10.94
N MET A 224 -8.23 2.01 -10.62
CA MET A 224 -9.19 1.23 -11.38
C MET A 224 -9.36 1.76 -12.81
N TYR A 225 -9.51 3.08 -12.95
CA TYR A 225 -9.59 3.71 -14.27
C TYR A 225 -8.36 3.38 -15.10
N ARG A 226 -7.15 3.56 -14.55
CA ARG A 226 -5.90 3.23 -15.24
C ARG A 226 -5.84 1.75 -15.65
N GLY A 227 -6.19 0.82 -14.75
CA GLY A 227 -6.19 -0.61 -15.05
C GLY A 227 -7.18 -1.00 -16.15
N CYS A 228 -8.38 -0.39 -16.18
CA CYS A 228 -9.37 -0.57 -17.24
C CYS A 228 -8.96 0.03 -18.60
N HIS A 229 -7.84 0.76 -18.68
CA HIS A 229 -7.35 1.40 -19.90
C HIS A 229 -5.91 1.00 -20.28
N THR A 230 -5.25 0.20 -19.44
CA THR A 230 -3.86 -0.22 -19.68
C THR A 230 -3.84 -1.66 -20.20
N SER A 231 -3.37 -1.81 -21.45
CA SER A 231 -3.18 -3.12 -22.08
C SER A 231 -1.74 -3.60 -21.92
N GLY A 232 -1.45 -4.87 -22.24
CA GLY A 232 -0.11 -5.43 -22.20
C GLY A 232 -0.02 -6.70 -21.35
N TYR A 233 1.18 -6.99 -20.87
CA TYR A 233 1.48 -8.16 -20.04
C TYR A 233 1.99 -7.71 -18.67
N LEU A 234 1.66 -8.48 -17.63
CA LEU A 234 2.18 -8.26 -16.29
C LEU A 234 3.67 -8.60 -16.22
N PRO A 235 4.46 -7.87 -15.41
CA PRO A 235 5.86 -8.20 -15.19
C PRO A 235 6.02 -9.52 -14.39
N GLY A 236 7.26 -10.00 -14.24
CA GLY A 236 7.57 -11.20 -13.46
C GLY A 236 7.74 -12.49 -14.26
N GLY A 237 7.76 -12.42 -15.60
CA GLY A 237 8.19 -13.53 -16.46
C GLY A 237 7.15 -14.63 -16.72
N LEU A 238 5.95 -14.52 -16.13
CA LEU A 238 4.86 -15.51 -16.29
C LEU A 238 4.00 -15.28 -17.55
N GLN A 239 4.28 -14.25 -18.35
CA GLN A 239 3.54 -13.93 -19.59
C GLN A 239 2.02 -13.81 -19.40
N VAL A 240 1.59 -13.26 -18.26
CA VAL A 240 0.18 -13.09 -17.95
C VAL A 240 -0.34 -11.83 -18.63
N ALA A 241 -1.26 -11.97 -19.58
CA ALA A 241 -1.89 -10.84 -20.25
C ALA A 241 -2.85 -10.08 -19.31
N ARG A 242 -2.83 -8.75 -19.39
CA ARG A 242 -3.84 -7.88 -18.78
C ARG A 242 -5.18 -8.07 -19.47
N ARG A 243 -6.24 -8.28 -18.69
CA ARG A 243 -7.59 -8.59 -19.16
C ARG A 243 -8.56 -7.43 -18.94
N ALA A 244 -8.31 -6.58 -17.96
CA ALA A 244 -9.26 -5.53 -17.58
C ALA A 244 -9.56 -4.57 -18.74
N ALA A 245 -8.54 -4.13 -19.49
CA ALA A 245 -8.73 -3.22 -20.61
C ALA A 245 -9.59 -3.80 -21.75
N ALA A 246 -9.38 -5.08 -22.09
CA ALA A 246 -10.18 -5.76 -23.11
C ALA A 246 -11.63 -5.96 -22.63
N LEU A 247 -11.83 -6.30 -21.36
CA LEU A 247 -13.16 -6.41 -20.75
C LEU A 247 -13.90 -5.07 -20.75
N ASN A 248 -13.25 -4.00 -20.31
CA ASN A 248 -13.82 -2.65 -20.32
C ASN A 248 -14.28 -2.25 -21.74
N LYS A 249 -13.40 -2.43 -22.74
CA LYS A 249 -13.73 -2.14 -24.15
C LYS A 249 -14.94 -2.93 -24.65
N ARG A 250 -15.07 -4.21 -24.25
CA ARG A 250 -16.23 -5.06 -24.61
C ARG A 250 -17.51 -4.59 -23.92
N LEU A 251 -17.44 -4.30 -22.63
CA LEU A 251 -18.62 -3.97 -21.81
C LEU A 251 -19.17 -2.57 -22.11
N ILE A 252 -18.29 -1.60 -22.41
CA ILE A 252 -18.68 -0.21 -22.69
C ILE A 252 -19.35 -0.04 -24.06
N LYS A 253 -19.30 -1.06 -24.93
CA LYS A 253 -19.99 -1.12 -26.24
C LYS A 253 -19.76 0.10 -27.15
N GLY A 254 -18.58 0.72 -27.06
CA GLY A 254 -18.20 1.87 -27.88
C GLY A 254 -18.80 3.21 -27.46
N SER A 255 -19.47 3.28 -26.29
CA SER A 255 -19.90 4.56 -25.73
C SER A 255 -18.69 5.47 -25.49
N PRO A 256 -18.73 6.75 -25.93
CA PRO A 256 -17.62 7.67 -25.78
C PRO A 256 -17.49 8.17 -24.34
N TYR A 257 -16.25 8.32 -23.87
CA TYR A 257 -15.89 8.94 -22.60
C TYR A 257 -14.42 9.40 -22.67
N SER A 258 -14.05 10.37 -21.83
CA SER A 258 -12.69 10.95 -21.80
C SER A 258 -12.06 10.97 -20.41
N ASP A 259 -12.88 10.76 -19.37
CA ASP A 259 -12.49 10.83 -17.97
C ASP A 259 -13.31 9.82 -17.15
N TYR A 260 -13.01 9.73 -15.86
CA TYR A 260 -13.70 8.81 -14.97
C TYR A 260 -15.22 9.10 -14.87
N ALA A 261 -15.63 10.37 -14.81
CA ALA A 261 -17.04 10.72 -14.61
C ALA A 261 -17.90 10.36 -15.84
N SER A 262 -17.38 10.65 -17.03
CA SER A 262 -17.98 10.24 -18.31
C SER A 262 -17.93 8.72 -18.50
N TRP A 263 -16.89 8.04 -18.00
CA TRP A 263 -16.81 6.58 -17.98
C TRP A 263 -17.91 5.97 -17.11
N VAL A 264 -18.15 6.48 -15.90
CA VAL A 264 -19.27 6.06 -15.04
C VAL A 264 -20.62 6.28 -15.71
N THR A 265 -20.79 7.42 -16.38
CA THR A 265 -22.03 7.72 -17.13
C THR A 265 -22.24 6.75 -18.28
N ALA A 266 -21.20 6.43 -19.05
CA ALA A 266 -21.25 5.46 -20.11
C ALA A 266 -21.53 4.03 -19.59
N MET A 267 -20.94 3.64 -18.46
CA MET A 267 -21.20 2.35 -17.81
C MET A 267 -22.67 2.18 -17.42
N ARG A 268 -23.31 3.22 -16.87
CA ARG A 268 -24.73 3.22 -16.50
C ARG A 268 -25.65 2.89 -17.68
N GLN A 269 -25.28 3.30 -18.89
CA GLN A 269 -26.05 3.05 -20.11
C GLN A 269 -25.95 1.60 -20.60
N THR A 270 -25.00 0.80 -20.07
CA THR A 270 -24.82 -0.61 -20.50
C THR A 270 -25.91 -1.56 -19.98
N GLY A 271 -26.71 -1.11 -19.00
CA GLY A 271 -27.83 -1.84 -18.39
C GLY A 271 -27.52 -2.36 -16.98
N ASN A 272 -28.56 -2.71 -16.22
CA ASN A 272 -28.47 -3.18 -14.83
C ASN A 272 -28.77 -4.68 -14.68
N GLY A 273 -28.66 -5.46 -15.76
CA GLY A 273 -28.84 -6.91 -15.71
C GLY A 273 -27.76 -7.58 -14.85
N PHE A 274 -28.14 -8.64 -14.12
CA PHE A 274 -27.26 -9.35 -13.19
C PHE A 274 -25.90 -9.76 -13.81
N GLN A 275 -25.92 -10.35 -15.01
CA GLN A 275 -24.68 -10.75 -15.70
C GLN A 275 -23.80 -9.54 -16.05
N ASN A 276 -24.40 -8.42 -16.47
CA ASN A 276 -23.65 -7.21 -16.80
C ASN A 276 -22.95 -6.64 -15.56
N ILE A 277 -23.65 -6.62 -14.42
CA ILE A 277 -23.11 -6.20 -13.13
C ILE A 277 -21.93 -7.08 -12.72
N LEU A 278 -22.06 -8.40 -12.81
CA LEU A 278 -20.98 -9.33 -12.47
C LEU A 278 -19.74 -9.16 -13.36
N ASP A 279 -19.94 -8.97 -14.67
CA ASP A 279 -18.86 -8.72 -15.61
C ASP A 279 -18.11 -7.40 -15.27
N TRP A 280 -18.85 -6.34 -14.91
CA TRP A 280 -18.27 -5.06 -14.50
C TRP A 280 -17.50 -5.16 -13.18
N VAL A 281 -18.08 -5.77 -12.14
CA VAL A 281 -17.40 -5.99 -10.86
C VAL A 281 -16.11 -6.78 -11.05
N SER A 282 -16.13 -7.81 -11.89
CA SER A 282 -14.94 -8.59 -12.24
C SER A 282 -13.90 -7.74 -12.98
N CYS A 283 -14.32 -6.89 -13.91
CA CYS A 283 -13.45 -5.96 -14.62
C CYS A 283 -12.75 -5.00 -13.66
N PHE A 284 -13.48 -4.41 -12.71
CA PHE A 284 -12.93 -3.49 -11.71
C PHE A 284 -11.89 -4.16 -10.80
N ALA A 285 -12.21 -5.35 -10.28
CA ALA A 285 -11.30 -6.09 -9.41
C ALA A 285 -10.03 -6.52 -10.15
N LEU A 286 -10.16 -6.97 -11.40
CA LEU A 286 -9.01 -7.28 -12.26
C LEU A 286 -8.17 -6.04 -12.53
N ALA A 287 -8.78 -4.90 -12.85
CA ALA A 287 -8.06 -3.65 -13.13
C ALA A 287 -7.12 -3.26 -11.99
N VAL A 288 -7.65 -3.25 -10.76
CA VAL A 288 -6.87 -2.89 -9.57
C VAL A 288 -5.77 -3.92 -9.28
N ASN A 289 -6.07 -5.21 -9.40
CA ASN A 289 -5.08 -6.26 -9.15
C ASN A 289 -3.98 -6.31 -10.24
N GLU A 290 -4.31 -5.98 -11.49
CA GLU A 290 -3.35 -5.85 -12.59
C GLU A 290 -2.43 -4.64 -12.42
N GLU A 291 -2.97 -3.50 -11.96
CA GLU A 291 -2.15 -2.34 -11.54
C GLU A 291 -1.25 -2.69 -10.36
N ASN A 292 -1.79 -3.36 -9.32
CA ASN A 292 -0.98 -3.84 -8.20
C ASN A 292 0.20 -4.70 -8.70
N ALA A 293 -0.08 -5.68 -9.56
CA ALA A 293 0.94 -6.59 -10.08
C ALA A 293 2.00 -5.91 -10.96
N SER A 294 1.77 -4.66 -11.39
CA SER A 294 2.66 -3.91 -12.29
C SER A 294 3.25 -2.66 -11.63
N PHE A 295 3.46 -2.68 -10.31
CA PHE A 295 4.01 -1.54 -9.56
C PHE A 295 3.15 -0.26 -9.65
N GLY A 296 1.86 -0.40 -9.97
CA GLY A 296 0.90 0.69 -9.96
C GLY A 296 0.64 1.19 -8.54
N ARG A 297 0.13 2.42 -8.46
CA ARG A 297 -0.33 2.99 -7.19
C ARG A 297 -1.65 2.35 -6.79
N VAL A 298 -1.72 1.84 -5.57
CA VAL A 298 -2.87 1.09 -5.05
C VAL A 298 -3.19 1.52 -3.63
N VAL A 299 -4.43 1.26 -3.19
CA VAL A 299 -4.81 1.36 -1.78
C VAL A 299 -4.92 -0.04 -1.21
N THR A 300 -4.23 -0.30 -0.10
CA THR A 300 -4.38 -1.56 0.63
C THR A 300 -5.81 -1.72 1.13
N ALA A 301 -6.38 -2.93 1.06
CA ALA A 301 -7.73 -3.16 1.59
C ALA A 301 -7.93 -4.61 2.08
N PRO A 302 -7.28 -5.05 3.17
CA PRO A 302 -6.30 -4.35 4.02
C PRO A 302 -4.83 -4.56 3.57
N THR A 303 -4.61 -5.34 2.51
CA THR A 303 -3.30 -5.62 1.91
C THR A 303 -3.34 -5.39 0.41
N ASN A 304 -2.17 -5.24 -0.22
CA ASN A 304 -2.06 -5.07 -1.68
C ASN A 304 -2.69 -6.23 -2.46
N GLY A 305 -2.55 -7.47 -1.99
CA GLY A 305 -3.10 -8.66 -2.66
C GLY A 305 -4.62 -8.72 -2.71
N ALA A 306 -5.30 -8.03 -1.79
CA ALA A 306 -6.77 -7.94 -1.71
C ALA A 306 -7.31 -6.58 -2.22
N ALA A 307 -6.43 -5.72 -2.74
CA ALA A 307 -6.74 -4.32 -3.04
C ALA A 307 -7.91 -4.13 -4.01
N GLY A 308 -8.20 -5.10 -4.89
CA GLY A 308 -9.29 -4.99 -5.87
C GLY A 308 -10.71 -5.13 -5.32
N VAL A 309 -10.91 -5.71 -4.14
CA VAL A 309 -12.26 -6.06 -3.66
C VAL A 309 -13.08 -4.83 -3.26
N ILE A 310 -12.57 -4.03 -2.33
CA ILE A 310 -13.27 -2.84 -1.81
C ILE A 310 -13.55 -1.81 -2.92
N PRO A 311 -12.58 -1.42 -3.77
CA PRO A 311 -12.82 -0.53 -4.89
C PRO A 311 -13.88 -1.07 -5.87
N ALA A 312 -13.85 -2.36 -6.20
CA ALA A 312 -14.81 -2.93 -7.14
C ALA A 312 -16.25 -2.87 -6.63
N VAL A 313 -16.47 -3.16 -5.34
CA VAL A 313 -17.79 -3.06 -4.72
C VAL A 313 -18.25 -1.60 -4.61
N LEU A 314 -17.34 -0.68 -4.26
CA LEU A 314 -17.65 0.75 -4.22
C LEU A 314 -17.99 1.28 -5.62
N GLN A 315 -17.26 0.86 -6.65
CA GLN A 315 -17.56 1.21 -8.03
C GLN A 315 -18.92 0.67 -8.48
N TYR A 316 -19.27 -0.56 -8.09
CA TYR A 316 -20.61 -1.09 -8.32
C TYR A 316 -21.67 -0.20 -7.68
N TYR A 317 -21.49 0.18 -6.42
CA TYR A 317 -22.42 1.05 -5.70
C TYR A 317 -22.57 2.43 -6.38
N ILE A 318 -21.46 3.01 -6.84
CA ILE A 318 -21.43 4.26 -7.61
C ILE A 318 -22.14 4.12 -8.96
N SER A 319 -21.82 3.07 -9.71
CA SER A 319 -22.26 2.91 -11.09
C SER A 319 -23.71 2.42 -11.18
N PHE A 320 -24.19 1.59 -10.27
CA PHE A 320 -25.47 0.88 -10.43
C PHE A 320 -26.46 1.07 -9.27
N CYS A 321 -26.09 1.82 -8.23
CA CYS A 321 -26.94 2.06 -7.06
C CYS A 321 -27.03 3.55 -6.68
N ASP A 322 -26.73 4.46 -7.62
CA ASP A 322 -26.70 5.91 -7.40
C ASP A 322 -25.87 6.34 -6.18
N GLY A 323 -24.76 5.63 -5.94
CA GLY A 323 -23.85 5.87 -4.81
C GLY A 323 -22.82 6.97 -5.06
N PHE A 324 -22.91 7.71 -6.17
CA PHE A 324 -21.92 8.75 -6.51
C PHE A 324 -22.17 10.06 -5.74
N ASP A 325 -22.03 9.97 -4.42
CA ASP A 325 -22.18 11.07 -3.47
C ASP A 325 -21.09 10.97 -2.39
N GLU A 326 -20.51 12.10 -2.00
CA GLU A 326 -19.37 12.15 -1.09
C GLU A 326 -19.70 11.52 0.28
N GLN A 327 -20.87 11.83 0.84
CA GLN A 327 -21.27 11.33 2.16
C GLN A 327 -21.47 9.81 2.13
N ARG A 328 -22.07 9.30 1.05
CA ARG A 328 -22.25 7.85 0.85
C ARG A 328 -20.92 7.12 0.70
N ILE A 329 -19.95 7.71 0.01
CA ILE A 329 -18.60 7.15 -0.15
C ILE A 329 -17.87 7.10 1.19
N ILE A 330 -17.93 8.20 1.97
CA ILE A 330 -17.34 8.24 3.31
C ILE A 330 -18.01 7.20 4.21
N GLN A 331 -19.34 7.15 4.22
CA GLN A 331 -20.09 6.16 4.98
C GLN A 331 -19.67 4.73 4.63
N PHE A 332 -19.50 4.43 3.34
CA PHE A 332 -19.06 3.12 2.86
C PHE A 332 -17.67 2.77 3.38
N LEU A 333 -16.69 3.64 3.20
CA LEU A 333 -15.29 3.37 3.58
C LEU A 333 -15.12 3.28 5.10
N LEU A 334 -15.75 4.16 5.87
CA LEU A 334 -15.72 4.09 7.34
C LEU A 334 -16.36 2.80 7.84
N THR A 335 -17.52 2.42 7.30
CA THR A 335 -18.18 1.16 7.67
C THR A 335 -17.31 -0.05 7.32
N ALA A 336 -16.74 -0.09 6.11
CA ALA A 336 -15.86 -1.18 5.68
C ALA A 336 -14.60 -1.28 6.55
N SER A 337 -14.02 -0.15 6.97
CA SER A 337 -12.84 -0.13 7.84
C SER A 337 -13.11 -0.75 9.20
N GLU A 338 -14.27 -0.49 9.80
CA GLU A 338 -14.61 -1.01 11.12
C GLU A 338 -14.81 -2.52 11.10
N ILE A 339 -15.53 -3.02 10.09
CA ILE A 339 -15.72 -4.47 9.92
C ILE A 339 -14.35 -5.15 9.72
N GLY A 340 -13.48 -4.59 8.88
CA GLY A 340 -12.12 -5.12 8.70
C GLY A 340 -11.25 -5.01 9.98
N SER A 341 -11.42 -3.95 10.76
CA SER A 341 -10.71 -3.72 12.03
C SER A 341 -11.04 -4.79 13.07
N ILE A 342 -12.32 -5.19 13.19
CA ILE A 342 -12.73 -6.28 14.09
C ILE A 342 -12.01 -7.60 13.73
N PHE A 343 -11.92 -7.94 12.44
CA PHE A 343 -11.17 -9.12 12.01
C PHE A 343 -9.66 -8.98 12.26
N LYS A 344 -9.09 -7.79 12.01
CA LYS A 344 -7.68 -7.49 12.29
C LYS A 344 -7.31 -7.65 13.76
N LYS A 345 -8.17 -7.20 14.69
CA LYS A 345 -7.92 -7.31 16.14
C LYS A 345 -8.02 -8.76 16.62
N GLY A 346 -8.92 -9.54 16.01
CA GLY A 346 -9.16 -10.94 16.35
C GLY A 346 -8.25 -11.95 15.63
N ALA A 347 -7.56 -11.55 14.57
CA ALA A 347 -6.77 -12.44 13.71
C ALA A 347 -5.54 -11.74 13.11
N THR A 348 -4.46 -12.49 12.87
CA THR A 348 -3.27 -11.93 12.21
C THR A 348 -3.55 -11.60 10.73
N ILE A 349 -3.43 -10.34 10.31
CA ILE A 349 -3.58 -9.94 8.87
C ILE A 349 -2.34 -10.22 8.01
N SER A 350 -1.26 -10.71 8.60
CA SER A 350 -0.15 -11.17 7.78
C SER A 350 -0.66 -12.35 6.96
N ALA A 351 -0.81 -12.18 5.64
CA ALA A 351 -1.11 -13.27 4.73
C ALA A 351 -0.10 -14.44 4.90
N ALA A 352 1.11 -14.15 5.37
CA ALA A 352 2.13 -15.14 5.70
C ALA A 352 1.84 -15.95 6.98
N MET A 353 0.96 -15.47 7.87
CA MET A 353 0.55 -16.17 9.11
C MET A 353 -0.92 -16.63 9.11
N GLY A 354 -1.82 -15.90 8.46
CA GLY A 354 -3.27 -16.18 8.41
C GLY A 354 -3.79 -16.79 7.09
N GLY A 355 -2.98 -16.80 6.02
CA GLY A 355 -3.37 -17.23 4.68
C GLY A 355 -4.29 -16.23 3.94
N CYS A 356 -4.79 -16.60 2.75
CA CYS A 356 -5.63 -15.73 1.90
C CYS A 356 -7.02 -15.39 2.48
N GLN A 357 -7.42 -16.02 3.59
CA GLN A 357 -8.71 -15.78 4.25
C GLN A 357 -8.70 -14.54 5.16
N ALA A 358 -7.51 -14.05 5.52
CA ALA A 358 -7.29 -12.84 6.32
C ALA A 358 -7.05 -11.63 5.41
#